data_AF-A0A3A8W640-F1
#
_entry.id   AF-A0A3A8W640-F1
#
_cell.length_a   1.000
_cell.length_b   1.000
_cell.length_c   1.000
_cell.angle_alpha   90.00
_cell.angle_beta   90.00
_cell.angle_gamma   90.00
#
_symmetry.space_group_name_H-M   'P 1'
#
loop_
_entity.id
_entity.type
_entity.pdbx_description
1 polymer ?
#
loop_
_entity_poly.entity_id
_entity_poly.type
_entity_poly.pdbx_seq_one_letter_code
_entity_poly.pdbx_strand_id
1 'polypeptide(L)'
;MSGEKVKMEKNRYRMLFSFENVYGIFRAKSKMGFAKSSMECELVFLDYHDCVIPSDLLLDILYFNRSGKLSLQRNDVVSVRINGCVSNFCFNGNKVIGFDSVLMNFYEVKGFINQERTAFLNDIHSSNKVMGILDGYLYSIENMDINRYCFYAIDSEVFRKEENGFIKSDYSLYKMDENGIKADNLYCRPFQMIKNALYYFSRDVKGKGKALLLLNRYELEMIMDYYQLQKMIG
;
A
#
# COMPACT_ATOMS: atom_id res chain seq x y z
N MET A 1 15.59 13.59 -12.30
CA MET A 1 15.32 14.08 -10.95
C MET A 1 16.24 13.30 -10.02
N SER A 2 17.10 13.95 -9.24
CA SER A 2 17.92 13.25 -8.25
C SER A 2 17.04 12.97 -7.03
N GLY A 3 16.53 11.75 -6.93
CA GLY A 3 15.77 11.32 -5.76
C GLY A 3 16.67 10.73 -4.69
N GLU A 4 16.29 10.88 -3.42
CA GLU A 4 16.88 10.11 -2.32
C GLU A 4 16.14 8.78 -2.22
N LYS A 5 16.85 7.66 -2.12
CA LYS A 5 16.19 6.37 -1.93
C LYS A 5 15.53 6.32 -0.55
N VAL A 6 14.30 5.83 -0.48
CA VAL A 6 13.62 5.59 0.80
C VAL A 6 14.52 4.74 1.71
N LYS A 7 14.76 5.24 2.94
CA LYS A 7 15.51 4.53 3.98
C LYS A 7 14.64 3.48 4.66
N MET A 8 14.19 2.50 3.88
CA MET A 8 13.39 1.36 4.33
C MET A 8 13.84 0.10 3.61
N GLU A 9 13.79 -1.04 4.30
CA GLU A 9 14.04 -2.33 3.68
C GLU A 9 13.03 -2.58 2.55
N LYS A 10 13.50 -3.13 1.42
CA LYS A 10 12.68 -3.35 0.22
C LYS A 10 11.39 -4.12 0.52
N ASN A 11 11.45 -5.17 1.33
CA ASN A 11 10.28 -5.99 1.64
C ASN A 11 9.26 -5.22 2.50
N ARG A 12 9.75 -4.48 3.49
CA ARG A 12 8.92 -3.61 4.32
C ARG A 12 8.26 -2.51 3.49
N TYR A 13 9.02 -1.87 2.60
CA TYR A 13 8.49 -0.91 1.63
C TYR A 13 7.35 -1.52 0.79
N ARG A 14 7.56 -2.73 0.26
CA ARG A 14 6.53 -3.43 -0.53
C ARG A 14 5.28 -3.70 0.29
N MET A 15 5.43 -4.15 1.53
CA MET A 15 4.30 -4.40 2.42
C MET A 15 3.54 -3.13 2.78
N LEU A 16 4.21 -1.98 2.94
CA LEU A 16 3.59 -0.72 3.36
C LEU A 16 2.97 0.09 2.20
N PHE A 17 3.65 0.16 1.06
CA PHE A 17 3.34 1.14 0.01
C PHE A 17 3.07 0.55 -1.37
N SER A 18 3.44 -0.71 -1.64
CA SER A 18 3.14 -1.30 -2.94
C SER A 18 1.64 -1.58 -3.11
N PHE A 19 1.25 -1.81 -4.35
CA PHE A 19 -0.10 -2.27 -4.69
C PHE A 19 -0.15 -3.74 -5.09
N GLU A 20 0.98 -4.45 -4.93
CA GLU A 20 1.06 -5.87 -5.25
C GLU A 20 0.21 -6.67 -4.26
N ASN A 21 -0.33 -7.79 -4.72
CA ASN A 21 -0.96 -8.76 -3.82
C ASN A 21 0.14 -9.55 -3.12
N VAL A 22 0.36 -9.21 -1.85
CA VAL A 22 1.44 -9.78 -1.03
C VAL A 22 0.93 -10.03 0.37
N TYR A 23 1.54 -10.98 1.06
CA TYR A 23 1.38 -11.12 2.50
C TYR A 23 2.72 -11.10 3.21
N GLY A 24 2.72 -10.50 4.39
CA GLY A 24 3.88 -10.36 5.25
C GLY A 24 3.62 -10.95 6.63
N ILE A 25 4.65 -11.54 7.24
CA ILE A 25 4.59 -12.00 8.63
C ILE A 25 5.45 -11.07 9.48
N PHE A 26 4.79 -10.41 10.43
CA PHE A 26 5.43 -9.55 11.40
C PHE A 26 5.60 -10.30 12.72
N ARG A 27 6.82 -10.31 13.23
CA ARG A 27 7.17 -10.88 14.53
C ARG A 27 7.65 -9.79 15.47
N ALA A 28 7.11 -9.76 16.68
CA ALA A 28 7.52 -8.79 17.70
C ALA A 28 9.02 -8.90 17.96
N LYS A 29 9.71 -7.75 18.01
CA LYS A 29 11.14 -7.69 18.38
C LYS A 29 11.36 -8.12 19.84
N SER A 30 10.40 -7.79 20.71
CA SER A 30 10.42 -8.21 22.09
C SER A 30 9.77 -9.61 22.23
N LYS A 31 10.35 -10.45 23.09
CA LYS A 31 9.82 -11.79 23.39
C LYS A 31 8.54 -11.75 24.24
N MET A 32 8.10 -10.57 24.68
CA MET A 32 7.01 -10.40 25.63
C MET A 32 5.88 -9.59 25.02
N GLY A 33 4.98 -10.27 24.33
CA GLY A 33 3.63 -9.77 24.05
C GLY A 33 3.28 -9.58 22.59
N PHE A 34 2.00 -9.28 22.39
CA PHE A 34 1.42 -8.89 21.12
C PHE A 34 1.78 -7.44 20.79
N ALA A 35 2.39 -7.22 19.62
CA ALA A 35 2.71 -5.89 19.13
C ALA A 35 1.48 -5.21 18.54
N LYS A 36 1.20 -3.97 18.96
CA LYS A 36 0.06 -3.20 18.44
C LYS A 36 0.38 -2.49 17.12
N SER A 37 1.66 -2.29 16.85
CA SER A 37 2.16 -1.63 15.64
C SER A 37 3.22 -2.46 14.94
N SER A 38 3.22 -2.39 13.61
CA SER A 38 4.28 -2.97 12.77
C SER A 38 5.67 -2.41 13.08
N MET A 39 5.78 -1.17 13.59
CA MET A 39 7.05 -0.54 14.02
C MET A 39 7.79 -1.34 15.11
N GLU A 40 7.04 -2.04 15.96
CA GLU A 40 7.54 -2.88 17.06
C GLU A 40 7.97 -4.28 16.59
N CYS A 41 7.78 -4.57 15.30
CA CYS A 41 8.02 -5.87 14.70
C CYS A 41 9.13 -5.85 13.64
N GLU A 42 9.70 -7.03 13.41
CA GLU A 42 10.46 -7.38 12.21
C GLU A 42 9.52 -8.03 11.20
N LEU A 43 9.69 -7.70 9.92
CA LEU A 43 9.03 -8.40 8.82
C LEU A 43 9.89 -9.62 8.47
N VAL A 44 9.52 -10.79 8.98
CA VAL A 44 10.35 -12.01 8.87
C VAL A 44 10.07 -12.83 7.62
N PHE A 45 8.98 -12.53 6.93
CA PHE A 45 8.57 -13.21 5.70
C PHE A 45 7.73 -12.27 4.83
N LEU A 46 7.90 -12.35 3.51
CA LEU A 46 7.07 -11.67 2.52
C LEU A 46 6.96 -12.55 1.27
N ASP A 47 5.75 -12.79 0.78
CA ASP A 47 5.53 -13.48 -0.49
C ASP A 47 4.28 -12.97 -1.22
N TYR A 48 4.17 -13.31 -2.50
CA TYR A 48 3.05 -12.98 -3.37
C TYR A 48 1.91 -13.99 -3.25
N HIS A 49 0.69 -13.58 -3.58
CA HIS A 49 -0.46 -14.48 -3.67
C HIS A 49 -1.48 -14.02 -4.72
N ASP A 50 -2.32 -14.96 -5.16
CA ASP A 50 -3.40 -14.70 -6.13
C ASP A 50 -4.80 -14.68 -5.47
N CYS A 51 -4.88 -14.86 -4.15
CA CYS A 51 -6.15 -14.84 -3.42
C CYS A 51 -6.88 -13.50 -3.55
N VAL A 52 -8.21 -13.57 -3.68
CA VAL A 52 -9.10 -12.40 -3.80
C VAL A 52 -9.81 -12.04 -2.50
N ILE A 53 -9.76 -12.92 -1.49
CA ILE A 53 -10.27 -12.68 -0.13
C ILE A 53 -9.22 -13.11 0.91
N PRO A 54 -9.08 -12.40 2.05
CA PRO A 54 -8.08 -12.73 3.06
C PRO A 54 -8.25 -14.11 3.69
N SER A 55 -9.49 -14.59 3.87
CA SER A 55 -9.78 -15.86 4.54
C SER A 55 -9.16 -17.07 3.83
N ASP A 56 -9.20 -17.08 2.49
CA ASP A 56 -8.63 -18.16 1.68
C ASP A 56 -7.11 -18.20 1.85
N LEU A 57 -6.46 -17.03 1.82
CA LEU A 57 -5.03 -16.94 2.02
C LEU A 57 -4.62 -17.37 3.44
N LEU A 58 -5.39 -16.99 4.47
CA LEU A 58 -5.12 -17.42 5.83
C LEU A 58 -5.23 -18.94 5.98
N LEU A 59 -6.17 -19.57 5.28
CA LEU A 59 -6.30 -21.03 5.24
C LEU A 59 -5.06 -21.68 4.59
N ASP A 60 -4.59 -21.15 3.46
CA ASP A 60 -3.36 -21.61 2.80
C ASP A 60 -2.13 -21.46 3.71
N ILE A 61 -2.01 -20.32 4.40
CA ILE A 61 -0.95 -20.06 5.39
C ILE A 61 -0.97 -21.10 6.51
N LEU A 62 -2.14 -21.52 7.00
CA LEU A 62 -2.24 -22.59 8.01
C LEU A 62 -1.75 -23.94 7.45
N TYR A 63 -2.11 -24.27 6.21
CA TYR A 63 -1.61 -25.49 5.56
C TYR A 63 -0.09 -25.45 5.38
N PHE A 64 0.46 -24.32 4.93
CA PHE A 64 1.91 -24.15 4.78
C PHE A 64 2.64 -24.25 6.11
N ASN A 65 2.11 -23.63 7.17
CA ASN A 65 2.68 -23.72 8.51
C ASN A 65 2.77 -25.16 9.02
N ARG A 66 1.69 -25.95 8.83
CA ARG A 66 1.69 -27.36 9.24
C ARG A 66 2.62 -28.24 8.42
N SER A 67 2.74 -27.96 7.12
CA SER A 67 3.66 -28.69 6.24
C SER A 67 5.13 -28.34 6.50
N GLY A 68 5.42 -27.39 7.39
CA GLY A 68 6.78 -26.91 7.69
C GLY A 68 7.36 -25.98 6.63
N LYS A 69 6.59 -25.61 5.60
CA LYS A 69 7.00 -24.67 4.54
C LYS A 69 7.05 -23.22 5.01
N LEU A 70 6.33 -22.91 6.09
CA LEU A 70 6.24 -21.60 6.70
C LEU A 70 6.33 -21.77 8.22
N SER A 71 6.90 -20.80 8.94
CA SER A 71 6.97 -20.86 10.41
C SER A 71 6.21 -19.71 11.03
N LEU A 72 5.01 -20.01 11.52
CA LEU A 72 4.13 -19.07 12.20
C LEU A 72 4.15 -19.34 13.72
N GLN A 73 4.49 -18.30 14.49
CA GLN A 73 4.54 -18.33 15.95
C GLN A 73 3.33 -17.62 16.54
N ARG A 74 2.93 -18.02 17.74
CA ARG A 74 1.84 -17.35 18.46
C ARG A 74 2.18 -15.86 18.60
N ASN A 75 1.18 -15.02 18.34
CA ASN A 75 1.26 -13.55 18.28
C ASN A 75 1.98 -12.97 17.05
N ASP A 76 2.41 -13.77 16.09
CA ASP A 76 2.79 -13.24 14.78
C ASP A 76 1.56 -12.57 14.14
N VAL A 77 1.79 -11.43 13.48
CA VAL A 77 0.75 -10.72 12.73
C VAL A 77 0.97 -10.98 11.24
N VAL A 78 -0.01 -11.61 10.60
CA VAL A 78 -0.08 -11.79 9.16
C VAL A 78 -0.80 -10.60 8.56
N SER A 79 -0.07 -9.78 7.81
CA SER A 79 -0.66 -8.69 7.04
C SER A 79 -0.88 -9.15 5.61
N VAL A 80 -2.13 -9.09 5.15
CA VAL A 80 -2.56 -9.50 3.81
C VAL A 80 -2.90 -8.26 3.01
N ARG A 81 -2.29 -8.11 1.83
CA ARG A 81 -2.58 -7.03 0.89
C ARG A 81 -3.30 -7.59 -0.33
N ILE A 82 -4.53 -7.15 -0.55
CA ILE A 82 -5.33 -7.48 -1.75
C ILE A 82 -5.74 -6.16 -2.40
N ASN A 83 -5.36 -5.97 -3.66
CA ASN A 83 -5.65 -4.76 -4.42
C ASN A 83 -5.25 -3.47 -3.67
N GLY A 84 -4.11 -3.48 -2.99
CA GLY A 84 -3.64 -2.33 -2.19
C GLY A 84 -4.40 -2.07 -0.88
N CYS A 85 -5.49 -2.80 -0.61
CA CYS A 85 -6.13 -2.85 0.70
C CYS A 85 -5.34 -3.79 1.61
N VAL A 86 -5.13 -3.40 2.86
CA VAL A 86 -4.39 -4.21 3.84
C VAL A 86 -5.30 -4.60 4.99
N SER A 87 -5.35 -5.90 5.27
CA SER A 87 -5.97 -6.46 6.47
C SER A 87 -4.89 -7.16 7.30
N ASN A 88 -4.98 -7.10 8.63
CA ASN A 88 -3.97 -7.66 9.52
C ASN A 88 -4.62 -8.65 10.47
N PHE A 89 -3.98 -9.79 10.68
CA PHE A 89 -4.53 -10.91 11.44
C PHE A 89 -3.47 -11.47 12.39
N CYS A 90 -3.76 -11.50 13.67
CA CYS A 90 -2.87 -12.06 14.67
C CYS A 90 -3.12 -13.56 14.83
N PHE A 91 -2.04 -14.35 14.83
CA PHE A 91 -2.12 -15.80 14.97
C PHE A 91 -2.17 -16.25 16.44
N ASN A 92 -3.22 -16.99 16.79
CA ASN A 92 -3.46 -17.52 18.13
C ASN A 92 -2.67 -18.79 18.46
N GLY A 93 -2.17 -19.53 17.47
CA GLY A 93 -1.46 -20.78 17.71
C GLY A 93 -2.35 -21.99 18.01
N ASN A 94 -3.65 -21.91 17.70
CA ASN A 94 -4.57 -23.03 17.87
C ASN A 94 -4.24 -24.18 16.88
N LYS A 95 -4.64 -25.42 17.19
CA LYS A 95 -4.32 -26.60 16.36
C LYS A 95 -5.50 -27.05 15.46
N VAL A 96 -6.52 -26.22 15.24
CA VAL A 96 -7.77 -26.57 14.53
C VAL A 96 -7.65 -26.46 13.00
N ILE A 97 -8.31 -27.32 12.20
CA ILE A 97 -8.34 -27.31 10.71
C ILE A 97 -9.79 -27.18 10.20
N GLY A 98 -10.01 -26.53 9.05
CA GLY A 98 -11.32 -26.36 8.39
C GLY A 98 -11.65 -24.89 8.10
N PHE A 99 -12.75 -24.59 7.40
CA PHE A 99 -13.12 -23.18 7.13
C PHE A 99 -13.40 -22.42 8.45
N ASP A 100 -14.06 -23.08 9.41
CA ASP A 100 -14.25 -22.59 10.78
C ASP A 100 -12.94 -22.38 11.54
N SER A 101 -11.82 -22.91 11.05
CA SER A 101 -10.51 -22.79 11.70
C SER A 101 -9.86 -21.43 11.53
N VAL A 102 -10.20 -20.63 10.50
CA VAL A 102 -9.62 -19.29 10.34
C VAL A 102 -10.00 -18.41 11.53
N LEU A 103 -11.28 -18.41 11.91
CA LEU A 103 -11.80 -17.64 13.06
C LEU A 103 -11.22 -18.12 14.40
N MET A 104 -10.88 -19.40 14.51
CA MET A 104 -10.27 -19.94 15.72
C MET A 104 -8.77 -19.65 15.79
N ASN A 105 -8.07 -19.63 14.65
CA ASN A 105 -6.62 -19.46 14.59
C ASN A 105 -6.18 -18.01 14.45
N PHE A 106 -7.04 -17.13 13.96
CA PHE A 106 -6.72 -15.73 13.73
C PHE A 106 -7.80 -14.80 14.26
N TYR A 107 -7.37 -13.63 14.73
CA TYR A 107 -8.26 -12.50 14.95
C TYR A 107 -7.73 -11.26 14.24
N GLU A 108 -8.65 -10.43 13.74
CA GLU A 108 -8.28 -9.21 13.01
C GLU A 108 -7.70 -8.15 13.95
N VAL A 109 -6.63 -7.50 13.51
CA VAL A 109 -5.97 -6.39 14.18
C VAL A 109 -6.14 -5.12 13.36
N LYS A 110 -6.86 -4.15 13.91
CA LYS A 110 -7.10 -2.87 13.24
C LYS A 110 -5.89 -1.95 13.36
N GLY A 111 -5.54 -1.28 12.26
CA GLY A 111 -4.57 -0.18 12.24
C GLY A 111 -3.07 -0.56 12.36
N PHE A 112 -2.74 -1.84 12.42
CA PHE A 112 -1.36 -2.33 12.67
C PHE A 112 -0.30 -1.77 11.70
N ILE A 113 -0.57 -1.80 10.39
CA ILE A 113 0.30 -1.18 9.35
C ILE A 113 0.03 0.32 9.19
N ASN A 114 -1.21 0.76 9.38
CA ASN A 114 -1.59 2.15 9.10
C ASN A 114 -0.83 3.14 9.99
N GLN A 115 -0.55 2.78 11.25
CA GLN A 115 0.24 3.63 12.15
C GLN A 115 1.65 3.91 11.60
N GLU A 116 2.37 2.87 11.16
CA GLU A 116 3.71 3.04 10.57
C GLU A 116 3.65 3.82 9.27
N ARG A 117 2.69 3.49 8.40
CA ARG A 117 2.49 4.17 7.12
C ARG A 117 2.24 5.68 7.32
N THR A 118 1.36 6.04 8.25
CA THR A 118 1.05 7.45 8.54
C THR A 118 2.26 8.18 9.14
N ALA A 119 2.97 7.57 10.09
CA ALA A 119 4.16 8.18 10.67
C ALA A 119 5.21 8.49 9.60
N PHE A 120 5.48 7.52 8.72
CA PHE A 120 6.45 7.67 7.64
C PHE A 120 6.06 8.76 6.63
N LEU A 121 4.77 8.86 6.27
CA LEU A 121 4.30 9.90 5.36
C LEU A 121 4.38 11.29 5.98
N ASN A 122 4.05 11.43 7.27
CA ASN A 122 4.19 12.70 7.98
C ASN A 122 5.66 13.17 8.00
N ASP A 123 6.61 12.26 8.19
CA ASP A 123 8.04 12.58 8.15
C ASP A 123 8.49 13.05 6.75
N ILE A 124 7.97 12.42 5.69
CA ILE A 124 8.22 12.84 4.30
C ILE A 124 7.64 14.23 4.04
N HIS A 125 6.37 14.43 4.39
CA HIS A 125 5.62 15.65 4.09
C HIS A 125 6.15 16.85 4.88
N SER A 126 6.52 16.66 6.15
CA SER A 126 7.18 17.70 6.97
C SER A 126 8.53 18.14 6.44
N SER A 127 9.15 17.34 5.56
CA SER A 127 10.40 17.66 4.87
C SER A 127 10.19 18.21 3.45
N ASN A 128 8.98 18.65 3.09
CA ASN A 128 8.61 19.11 1.73
C ASN A 128 8.99 18.11 0.62
N LYS A 129 8.81 16.82 0.89
CA LYS A 129 9.05 15.74 -0.06
C LYS A 129 7.74 14.98 -0.35
N VAL A 130 7.76 14.23 -1.45
CA VAL A 130 6.77 13.19 -1.77
C VAL A 130 7.49 11.92 -2.20
N MET A 131 6.76 10.81 -2.30
CA MET A 131 7.34 9.52 -2.67
C MET A 131 6.83 9.00 -4.01
N GLY A 132 7.76 8.63 -4.89
CA GLY A 132 7.46 7.80 -6.06
C GLY A 132 7.19 6.36 -5.64
N ILE A 133 5.96 5.90 -5.78
CA ILE A 133 5.58 4.59 -5.21
C ILE A 133 6.05 3.39 -6.04
N LEU A 134 6.34 3.60 -7.33
CA LEU A 134 6.87 2.52 -8.18
C LEU A 134 8.38 2.32 -8.03
N ASP A 135 9.12 3.40 -7.73
CA ASP A 135 10.58 3.39 -7.67
C ASP A 135 11.11 3.44 -6.23
N GLY A 136 10.30 3.87 -5.26
CA GLY A 136 10.68 4.01 -3.86
C GLY A 136 11.66 5.16 -3.64
N TYR A 137 11.62 6.20 -4.48
CA TYR A 137 12.43 7.40 -4.34
C TYR A 137 11.62 8.55 -3.74
N LEU A 138 12.30 9.35 -2.92
CA LEU A 138 11.80 10.59 -2.35
C LEU A 138 12.24 11.77 -3.21
N TYR A 139 11.29 12.65 -3.47
CA TYR A 139 11.44 13.79 -4.35
C TYR A 139 11.05 15.06 -3.61
N SER A 140 11.99 16.01 -3.53
CA SER A 140 11.74 17.33 -2.94
C SER A 140 10.80 18.12 -3.87
N ILE A 141 9.69 18.61 -3.32
CA ILE A 141 8.66 19.38 -4.04
C ILE A 141 9.29 20.66 -4.63
N GLU A 142 10.19 21.30 -3.89
CA GLU A 142 10.88 22.53 -4.29
C GLU A 142 11.74 22.36 -5.55
N ASN A 143 12.21 21.13 -5.81
CA ASN A 143 13.05 20.79 -6.96
C ASN A 143 12.25 20.15 -8.11
N MET A 144 10.92 20.11 -8.01
CA MET A 144 10.08 19.53 -9.04
C MET A 144 9.84 20.52 -10.19
N ASP A 145 10.31 20.12 -11.37
CA ASP A 145 9.96 20.82 -12.61
C ASP A 145 8.60 20.33 -13.12
N ILE A 146 7.54 21.04 -12.72
CA ILE A 146 6.15 20.71 -13.08
C ILE A 146 5.88 20.84 -14.58
N ASN A 147 6.69 21.63 -15.30
CA ASN A 147 6.58 21.73 -16.74
C ASN A 147 7.18 20.51 -17.46
N ARG A 148 8.02 19.72 -16.76
CA ARG A 148 8.76 18.59 -17.32
C ARG A 148 8.28 17.22 -16.85
N TYR A 149 7.64 17.15 -15.68
CA TYR A 149 7.09 15.90 -15.13
C TYR A 149 5.57 16.00 -15.01
N CYS A 150 4.88 14.92 -15.39
CA CYS A 150 3.47 14.76 -15.11
C CYS A 150 3.28 13.99 -13.80
N PHE A 151 2.48 14.53 -12.89
CA PHE A 151 2.22 13.91 -11.59
C PHE A 151 0.87 13.21 -11.60
N TYR A 152 0.88 11.99 -11.09
CA TYR A 152 -0.28 11.11 -11.06
C TYR A 152 -0.43 10.50 -9.68
N ALA A 153 -1.65 10.11 -9.34
CA ALA A 153 -1.93 9.27 -8.18
C ALA A 153 -3.06 8.30 -8.50
N ILE A 154 -3.05 7.12 -7.89
CA ILE A 154 -4.22 6.23 -7.91
C ILE A 154 -4.86 6.30 -6.54
N ASP A 155 -6.12 6.69 -6.50
CA ASP A 155 -6.89 6.74 -5.26
C ASP A 155 -8.14 5.87 -5.35
N SER A 156 -8.55 5.32 -4.22
CA SER A 156 -9.75 4.52 -4.10
C SER A 156 -10.95 5.41 -3.81
N GLU A 157 -11.95 5.39 -4.68
CA GLU A 157 -13.17 6.20 -4.51
C GLU A 157 -14.22 5.49 -3.66
N VAL A 158 -14.26 4.16 -3.68
CA VAL A 158 -15.18 3.37 -2.85
C VAL A 158 -14.52 2.07 -2.41
N PHE A 159 -14.65 1.74 -1.12
CA PHE A 159 -14.40 0.39 -0.59
C PHE A 159 -15.72 -0.27 -0.26
N ARG A 160 -16.02 -1.40 -0.91
CA ARG A 160 -17.18 -2.23 -0.55
C ARG A 160 -16.69 -3.64 -0.27
N LYS A 161 -16.88 -4.07 0.97
CA LYS A 161 -16.86 -5.48 1.33
C LYS A 161 -18.24 -6.02 1.00
N GLU A 162 -18.33 -6.89 0.01
CA GLU A 162 -19.58 -7.60 -0.31
C GLU A 162 -19.87 -8.66 0.76
N GLU A 163 -21.12 -9.15 0.84
CA GLU A 163 -21.56 -10.11 1.86
C GLU A 163 -20.76 -11.43 1.82
N ASN A 164 -20.25 -11.81 0.65
CA ASN A 164 -19.37 -12.96 0.44
C ASN A 164 -17.91 -12.71 0.86
N GLY A 165 -17.59 -11.54 1.41
CA GLY A 165 -16.24 -11.13 1.80
C GLY A 165 -15.38 -10.59 0.66
N PHE A 166 -15.88 -10.55 -0.56
CA PHE A 166 -15.18 -9.98 -1.72
C PHE A 166 -14.96 -8.47 -1.53
N ILE A 167 -13.76 -7.99 -1.87
CA ILE A 167 -13.44 -6.57 -1.81
C ILE A 167 -13.51 -5.99 -3.22
N LYS A 168 -14.56 -5.22 -3.47
CA LYS A 168 -14.67 -4.40 -4.68
C LYS A 168 -14.25 -2.97 -4.36
N SER A 169 -13.30 -2.49 -5.14
CA SER A 169 -12.78 -1.13 -4.99
C SER A 169 -12.74 -0.45 -6.34
N ASP A 170 -13.40 0.70 -6.41
CA ASP A 170 -13.37 1.57 -7.56
C ASP A 170 -12.16 2.51 -7.39
N TYR A 171 -11.23 2.49 -8.35
CA TYR A 171 -9.99 3.26 -8.33
C TYR A 171 -9.97 4.27 -9.47
N SER A 172 -9.53 5.50 -9.17
CA SER A 172 -9.31 6.52 -10.18
C SER A 172 -7.85 6.91 -10.27
N LEU A 173 -7.39 7.09 -11.49
CA LEU A 173 -6.09 7.67 -11.78
C LEU A 173 -6.28 9.18 -11.87
N TYR A 174 -5.77 9.91 -10.90
CA TYR A 174 -5.76 11.37 -10.89
C TYR A 174 -4.50 11.90 -11.55
N LYS A 175 -4.65 12.96 -12.34
CA LYS A 175 -3.57 13.72 -12.96
C LYS A 175 -3.61 15.15 -12.44
N MET A 176 -2.43 15.69 -12.12
CA MET A 176 -2.24 17.11 -11.85
C MET A 176 -1.83 17.84 -13.14
N ASP A 177 -2.51 18.93 -13.46
CA ASP A 177 -2.16 19.87 -14.54
C ASP A 177 -2.16 21.32 -14.01
N GLU A 178 -1.88 22.31 -14.85
CA GLU A 178 -1.85 23.72 -14.42
C GLU A 178 -3.21 24.27 -13.94
N ASN A 179 -4.31 23.60 -14.27
CA ASN A 179 -5.68 24.01 -13.97
C ASN A 179 -6.28 23.26 -12.77
N GLY A 180 -5.54 22.33 -12.15
CA GLY A 180 -5.98 21.57 -11.00
C GLY A 180 -5.71 20.08 -11.11
N ILE A 181 -6.47 19.30 -10.34
CA ILE A 181 -6.39 17.83 -10.32
C ILE A 181 -7.67 17.28 -10.92
N LYS A 182 -7.53 16.37 -11.89
CA LYS A 182 -8.66 15.77 -12.61
C LYS A 182 -8.48 14.26 -12.72
N ALA A 183 -9.58 13.53 -12.81
CA ALA A 183 -9.54 12.12 -13.13
C ALA A 183 -9.13 11.92 -14.59
N ASP A 184 -8.19 11.02 -14.84
CA ASP A 184 -7.60 10.67 -16.15
C ASP A 184 -7.89 9.21 -16.52
N ASN A 185 -9.03 8.69 -16.04
CA ASN A 185 -9.43 7.30 -16.25
C ASN A 185 -9.88 7.05 -17.68
N LEU A 186 -9.71 5.81 -18.12
CA LEU A 186 -10.27 5.33 -19.39
C LEU A 186 -11.81 5.40 -19.35
N TYR A 187 -12.42 6.00 -20.37
CA TYR A 187 -13.88 6.13 -20.52
C TYR A 187 -14.61 6.91 -19.41
N CYS A 188 -13.94 7.80 -18.67
CA CYS A 188 -14.53 8.58 -17.57
C CYS A 188 -15.19 7.69 -16.48
N ARG A 189 -14.66 6.48 -16.25
CA ARG A 189 -15.16 5.54 -15.23
C ARG A 189 -14.02 5.03 -14.33
N PRO A 190 -14.26 4.77 -13.03
CA PRO A 190 -13.30 4.11 -12.17
C PRO A 190 -12.86 2.73 -12.67
N PHE A 191 -11.60 2.40 -12.46
CA PHE A 191 -11.07 1.05 -12.59
C PHE A 191 -11.60 0.18 -11.46
N GLN A 192 -12.10 -1.01 -11.77
CA GLN A 192 -12.61 -1.93 -10.74
C GLN A 192 -11.51 -2.67 -9.95
N MET A 193 -10.26 -2.59 -10.44
CA MET A 193 -9.11 -3.25 -9.83
C MET A 193 -7.89 -2.34 -9.91
N ILE A 194 -7.15 -2.24 -8.81
CA ILE A 194 -5.95 -1.41 -8.75
C ILE A 194 -4.89 -1.84 -9.78
N LYS A 195 -4.79 -3.16 -10.05
CA LYS A 195 -3.85 -3.69 -11.04
C LYS A 195 -4.10 -3.10 -12.43
N ASN A 196 -5.36 -2.86 -12.77
CA ASN A 196 -5.74 -2.32 -14.08
C ASN A 196 -5.36 -0.85 -14.16
N ALA A 197 -5.60 -0.07 -13.09
CA ALA A 197 -5.16 1.32 -12.99
C ALA A 197 -3.64 1.42 -13.10
N LEU A 198 -2.90 0.55 -12.42
CA LEU A 198 -1.44 0.49 -12.48
C LEU A 198 -0.90 0.07 -13.83
N TYR A 199 -1.55 -0.90 -14.46
CA TYR A 199 -1.19 -1.35 -15.80
C TYR A 199 -1.35 -0.20 -16.80
N TYR A 200 -2.49 0.49 -16.77
CA TYR A 200 -2.75 1.67 -17.59
C TYR A 200 -1.71 2.77 -17.32
N PHE A 201 -1.44 3.11 -16.06
CA PHE A 201 -0.41 4.08 -15.72
C PHE A 201 0.97 3.66 -16.27
N SER A 202 1.40 2.43 -16.01
CA SER A 202 2.74 1.95 -16.38
C SER A 202 2.93 1.90 -17.89
N ARG A 203 1.95 1.33 -18.61
CA ARG A 203 2.04 1.10 -20.06
C ARG A 203 1.71 2.35 -20.88
N ASP A 204 0.60 3.01 -20.56
CA ASP A 204 0.01 4.01 -21.45
C ASP A 204 0.36 5.45 -21.06
N VAL A 205 0.75 5.69 -19.80
CA VAL A 205 1.12 7.01 -19.29
C VAL A 205 2.64 7.12 -19.13
N LYS A 206 3.23 6.34 -18.22
CA LYS A 206 4.67 6.33 -17.95
C LYS A 206 5.49 5.92 -19.17
N GLY A 207 4.98 5.02 -20.01
CA GLY A 207 5.62 4.63 -21.26
C GLY A 207 5.77 5.76 -22.30
N LYS A 208 4.99 6.85 -22.18
CA LYS A 208 4.96 7.96 -23.14
C LYS A 208 5.77 9.19 -22.71
N GLY A 209 6.31 9.21 -21.49
CA GLY A 209 7.01 10.39 -21.00
C GLY A 209 7.45 10.30 -19.55
N LYS A 210 7.79 11.45 -18.96
CA LYS A 210 8.24 11.53 -17.57
C LYS A 210 7.02 11.67 -16.66
N ALA A 211 6.48 10.53 -16.22
CA ALA A 211 5.39 10.48 -15.26
C ALA A 211 5.87 9.97 -13.89
N LEU A 212 5.44 10.64 -12.82
CA LEU A 212 5.65 10.21 -11.44
C LEU A 212 4.31 9.78 -10.83
N LEU A 213 4.28 8.57 -10.28
CA LEU A 213 3.12 8.06 -9.55
C LEU A 213 3.33 8.25 -8.05
N LEU A 214 2.44 9.02 -7.45
CA LEU A 214 2.35 9.34 -6.03
C LEU A 214 1.29 8.47 -5.35
N LEU A 215 1.33 8.45 -4.02
CA LEU A 215 0.57 7.53 -3.19
C LEU A 215 -0.94 7.69 -3.31
N ASN A 216 -1.42 8.93 -3.31
CA ASN A 216 -2.84 9.28 -3.30
C ASN A 216 -3.06 10.70 -3.82
N ARG A 217 -4.32 11.10 -3.95
CA ARG A 217 -4.69 12.42 -4.44
C ARG A 217 -4.16 13.56 -3.55
N TYR A 218 -4.08 13.34 -2.24
CA TYR A 218 -3.56 14.34 -1.31
C TYR A 218 -2.12 14.78 -1.64
N GLU A 219 -1.25 13.85 -2.05
CA GLU A 219 0.11 14.23 -2.47
C GLU A 219 0.12 15.09 -3.75
N LEU A 220 -0.87 14.96 -4.63
CA LEU A 220 -1.02 15.87 -5.77
C LEU A 220 -1.44 17.27 -5.32
N GLU A 221 -2.34 17.35 -4.34
CA GLU A 221 -2.82 18.63 -3.78
C GLU A 221 -1.66 19.40 -3.15
N MET A 222 -0.80 18.72 -2.38
CA MET A 222 0.41 19.34 -1.82
C MET A 222 1.34 19.96 -2.87
N ILE A 223 1.59 19.25 -3.99
CA ILE A 223 2.46 19.76 -5.06
C ILE A 223 1.78 20.94 -5.77
N MET A 224 0.47 20.83 -6.02
CA MET A 224 -0.32 21.90 -6.64
C MET A 224 -0.28 23.18 -5.80
N ASP A 225 -0.55 23.07 -4.50
CA ASP A 225 -0.58 24.22 -3.59
C ASP A 225 0.78 24.92 -3.57
N TYR A 226 1.87 24.15 -3.48
CA TYR A 226 3.22 24.70 -3.56
C TYR A 226 3.46 25.46 -4.88
N TYR A 227 3.06 24.87 -6.01
CA TYR A 227 3.23 25.48 -7.33
C TYR A 227 2.42 26.78 -7.50
N GLN A 228 1.19 26.79 -7.01
CA GLN A 228 0.34 27.98 -7.06
C GLN A 228 0.92 29.11 -6.19
N LEU A 229 1.43 28.78 -5.00
CA LEU A 229 2.12 29.76 -4.15
C LEU A 229 3.35 30.34 -4.84
N GLN A 230 4.18 29.53 -5.49
CA GLN A 230 5.35 30.01 -6.25
C GLN A 230 4.95 31.00 -7.36
N LYS A 231 3.83 30.73 -8.07
CA LYS A 231 3.29 31.63 -9.10
C LYS A 231 2.78 32.97 -8.55
N MET A 232 2.38 33.03 -7.29
CA MET A 232 1.90 34.28 -6.67
C MET A 232 3.05 35.15 -6.15
N ILE A 233 4.21 34.55 -5.88
CA ILE A 233 5.38 35.24 -5.32
C ILE A 233 6.33 35.71 -6.44
N GLY A 234 6.29 35.06 -7.60
CA GLY A 234 6.99 35.49 -8.84
C GLY A 234 6.21 36.51 -9.64
#